data_AF-A0A932TKE9-F1
#
_entry.id   AF-A0A932TKE9-F1
#
_cell.length_a   1.000
_cell.length_b   1.000
_cell.length_c   1.000
_cell.angle_alpha   90.00
_cell.angle_beta   90.00
_cell.angle_gamma   90.00
#
_symmetry.space_group_name_H-M   'P 1'
#
loop_
_entity.id
_entity.type
_entity.pdbx_description
1 polymer ?
#
loop_
_entity_poly.entity_id
_entity_poly.type
_entity_poly.pdbx_seq_one_letter_code
_entity_poly.pdbx_strand_id
1 'polypeptide(L)' 'MMDTLLNVLVLVGILGASAVFTEWFTRKMYYRCRGCLTLNAKRRTHCRQCGEPLP' A
#
# COMPACT_ATOMS: atom_id res chain seq x y z
N MET A 1 -1.41 35.78 3.44
CA MET A 1 -0.89 34.79 4.42
C MET A 1 -1.92 33.70 4.72
N MET A 2 -3.20 34.03 4.95
CA MET A 2 -4.28 33.04 5.15
C MET A 2 -4.42 32.07 3.96
N ASP A 3 -4.34 32.57 2.72
CA ASP A 3 -4.46 31.73 1.52
C ASP A 3 -3.32 30.71 1.41
N THR A 4 -2.10 31.12 1.79
CA THR A 4 -0.94 30.22 1.81
C THR A 4 -1.15 29.10 2.82
N LEU A 5 -1.67 29.41 4.02
CA LEU A 5 -1.99 28.42 5.04
C LEU A 5 -3.07 27.44 4.56
N LEU A 6 -4.13 27.96 3.95
CA LEU A 6 -5.21 27.14 3.40
C LEU A 6 -4.69 26.19 2.32
N ASN A 7 -3.86 26.68 1.39
CA ASN A 7 -3.26 25.85 0.35
C ASN A 7 -2.36 24.74 0.91
N VAL A 8 -1.56 25.05 1.94
CA VAL A 8 -0.73 24.05 2.62
C VAL A 8 -1.60 22.99 3.29
N LEU A 9 -2.68 23.38 3.98
CA LEU A 9 -3.59 22.44 4.62
C LEU A 9 -4.28 21.52 3.60
N VAL A 10 -4.75 22.06 2.48
CA VAL A 10 -5.35 21.28 1.40
C VAL A 10 -4.33 20.28 0.84
N LEU A 11 -3.09 20.70 0.59
CA LEU A 11 -2.04 19.82 0.09
C LEU A 11 -1.74 18.67 1.07
N VAL A 12 -1.57 18.99 2.35
CA VAL A 12 -1.35 17.98 3.40
C VAL A 12 -2.53 17.03 3.50
N GLY A 13 -3.76 17.54 3.40
CA GLY A 13 -4.98 16.72 3.41
C GLY A 13 -5.02 15.73 2.24
N ILE A 14 -4.73 16.18 1.02
CA ILE A 14 -4.71 15.33 -0.18
C ILE A 14 -3.62 14.26 -0.06
N LEU A 15 -2.40 14.64 0.33
CA LEU A 15 -1.29 13.69 0.45
C LEU A 15 -1.54 12.68 1.57
N GLY A 16 -2.06 13.14 2.72
CA GLY A 16 -2.43 12.28 3.85
C GLY A 16 -3.53 11.28 3.48
N ALA A 17 -4.62 11.75 2.89
CA ALA A 17 -5.72 10.88 2.45
C ALA A 17 -5.25 9.86 1.40
N SER A 18 -4.44 10.31 0.44
CA SER A 18 -3.87 9.44 -0.60
C SER A 18 -3.00 8.34 0.01
N ALA A 19 -2.11 8.68 0.94
CA ALA A 19 -1.24 7.73 1.63
C ALA A 19 -2.05 6.67 2.40
N VAL A 20 -3.07 7.09 3.16
CA VAL A 20 -3.95 6.19 3.91
C VAL A 20 -4.69 5.24 2.97
N PHE A 21 -5.26 5.76 1.89
CA PHE A 21 -6.00 4.94 0.94
C PHE A 21 -5.11 3.93 0.22
N THR A 22 -3.92 4.36 -0.22
CA THR A 22 -2.93 3.47 -0.85
C THR A 22 -2.51 2.35 0.09
N GLU A 23 -2.13 2.65 1.33
CA GLU A 23 -1.70 1.63 2.29
C GLU A 23 -2.82 0.62 2.59
N TRP A 24 -4.06 1.10 2.76
CA TRP A 24 -5.22 0.25 2.97
C TRP A 24 -5.44 -0.71 1.78
N PHE A 25 -5.40 -0.18 0.56
CA PHE A 25 -5.54 -0.97 -0.66
C PHE A 25 -4.42 -2.01 -0.78
N THR A 26 -3.16 -1.64 -0.52
CA THR A 26 -2.01 -2.55 -0.58
C THR A 26 -2.16 -3.71 0.41
N ARG A 27 -2.60 -3.45 1.65
CA ARG A 27 -2.85 -4.51 2.65
C ARG A 27 -3.99 -5.46 2.25
N LYS A 28 -5.00 -4.95 1.54
CA LYS A 28 -6.10 -5.77 1.04
C LYS A 28 -5.66 -6.64 -0.13
N MET A 29 -4.83 -6.12 -1.04
CA MET A 29 -4.47 -6.78 -2.30
C MET A 29 -3.24 -7.67 -2.24
N TYR A 30 -2.36 -7.47 -1.26
CA TYR A 30 -1.06 -8.17 -1.20
C TYR A 30 -0.82 -8.82 0.17
N TYR A 31 -0.02 -9.88 0.19
CA TYR A 31 0.66 -10.39 1.39
C TYR A 31 2.14 -10.59 1.09
N ARG A 32 2.96 -10.74 2.13
CA ARG A 32 4.37 -11.16 2.00
C ARG A 32 4.45 -12.67 2.13
N CYS A 33 5.21 -13.29 1.23
CA CYS A 33 5.54 -14.72 1.30
C CYS A 33 6.30 -15.02 2.61
N ARG A 34 6.01 -16.15 3.26
CA ARG A 34 6.65 -16.52 4.53
C ARG A 34 8.07 -17.04 4.36
N GLY A 35 8.41 -17.70 3.25
CA GLY A 35 9.78 -18.20 3.02
C GLY A 35 10.78 -17.13 2.55
N CYS A 36 10.39 -16.26 1.61
CA CYS A 36 11.34 -15.29 1.01
C CYS A 36 10.94 -13.81 1.15
N LEU A 37 9.86 -13.50 1.88
CA LEU A 37 9.36 -12.14 2.14
C LEU A 37 8.92 -11.34 0.92
N THR A 38 8.98 -11.92 -0.29
CA THR A 38 8.51 -11.27 -1.51
C THR A 38 7.03 -10.91 -1.41
N LEU A 39 6.71 -9.68 -1.79
CA LEU A 39 5.33 -9.21 -1.88
C LEU A 39 4.62 -9.89 -3.06
N ASN A 40 3.45 -10.47 -2.80
CA ASN A 40 2.64 -11.19 -3.75
C ASN A 40 1.18 -10.75 -3.67
N ALA A 41 0.51 -10.71 -4.82
CA ALA A 41 -0.92 -10.40 -4.88
C ALA A 41 -1.73 -11.59 -4.35
N LYS A 42 -2.78 -11.32 -3.56
CA LYS A 42 -3.61 -12.37 -2.92
C LYS A 42 -4.30 -13.32 -3.88
N ARG A 43 -4.46 -12.94 -5.15
CA ARG A 43 -5.00 -13.81 -6.21
C ARG A 43 -4.05 -14.94 -6.61
N ARG A 44 -2.77 -14.89 -6.23
CA ARG A 44 -1.80 -15.95 -6.55
C ARG A 44 -1.91 -17.06 -5.52
N THR A 45 -1.71 -18.29 -5.97
CA THR A 45 -1.64 -19.48 -5.10
C THR A 45 -0.20 -19.83 -4.72
N HIS A 46 0.81 -19.35 -5.47
CA HIS A 46 2.23 -19.63 -5.26
C HIS A 46 3.09 -18.38 -5.39
N CYS A 47 4.17 -18.31 -4.60
CA CYS A 47 5.09 -17.18 -4.55
C CYS A 47 5.78 -16.99 -5.89
N ARG A 48 5.78 -15.75 -6.40
CA ARG A 48 6.40 -15.40 -7.70
C ARG A 48 7.93 -15.56 -7.73
N GLN A 49 8.57 -15.69 -6.57
CA GLN A 49 10.04 -15.74 -6.46
C GLN A 49 10.55 -17.11 -6.03
N CYS A 50 10.02 -17.67 -4.93
CA CYS A 50 10.48 -18.98 -4.42
C CYS A 50 9.55 -20.16 -4.74
N GLY A 51 8.35 -19.90 -5.29
CA GLY A 51 7.39 -20.96 -5.62
C GLY A 51 6.60 -21.54 -4.43
N GLU A 52 6.87 -21.14 -3.18
CA GLU A 52 6.12 -21.63 -2.01
C GLU A 52 4.61 -21.34 -2.11
N PRO A 53 3.75 -22.24 -1.60
CA PRO A 53 2.32 -21.98 -1.51
C PRO A 53 2.07 -20.74 -0.65
N LEU A 54 1.15 -19.91 -1.12
CA LEU A 54 0.77 -18.69 -0.44
C LEU A 54 -0.49 -18.93 0.41
N PRO A 55 -0.69 -18.16 1.50
CA PRO A 55 -1.89 -18.27 2.34
C PRO A 55 -3.16 -17.85 1.60
#